data_AF-A0A496WAU3-F1
#
_entry.id   AF-A0A496WAU3-F1
#
_cell.length_a   1.000
_cell.length_b   1.000
_cell.length_c   1.000
_cell.angle_alpha   90.00
_cell.angle_beta   90.00
_cell.angle_gamma   90.00
#
_symmetry.space_group_name_H-M   'P 1'
#
loop_
_entity.id
_entity.type
_entity.pdbx_description
1 polymer ?
#
loop_
_entity_poly.entity_id
_entity_poly.type
_entity_poly.pdbx_seq_one_letter_code
_entity_poly.pdbx_strand_id
1 'polypeptide(L)'
;LKVDVSYGGNFYAIIEQQENYRDLEQLSVDEIRFLSPIVRQEVNAIQEFLHPGDPLINGVSHVMWTGKPRSPTANSRNAVFYGERGIDRSPCGTGTSARMAQLASRGELGAGDSFVHESIIGSLFTGRVKQQASIGKQQGIVPTIEGWAQVTGKNEIIIDTRDPYAHGFLLS
;
A
#
# COMPACT_ATOMS: atom_id res chain seq x y z
N LEU A 1 0.68 -11.65 15.25
CA LEU A 1 1.14 -10.62 14.29
C LEU A 1 0.76 -9.26 14.85
N LYS A 2 1.70 -8.31 14.92
CA LYS A 2 1.43 -6.90 15.23
C LYS A 2 1.37 -6.12 13.92
N VAL A 3 0.39 -5.23 13.80
CA VAL A 3 0.19 -4.40 12.61
C VAL A 3 -0.13 -2.98 13.05
N ASP A 4 0.30 -2.01 12.25
CA ASP A 4 -0.23 -0.66 12.32
C ASP A 4 -1.29 -0.49 11.23
N VAL A 5 -2.31 0.30 11.51
CA VAL A 5 -3.27 0.72 10.48
C VAL A 5 -3.06 2.19 10.18
N SER A 6 -2.77 2.51 8.92
CA SER A 6 -2.49 3.87 8.47
C SER A 6 -3.30 4.19 7.22
N TYR A 7 -3.68 5.47 7.07
CA TYR A 7 -4.44 5.97 5.94
C TYR A 7 -3.57 6.85 5.04
N GLY A 8 -3.60 6.59 3.74
CA GLY A 8 -2.88 7.37 2.72
C GLY A 8 -3.66 7.53 1.43
N GLY A 9 -5.00 7.52 1.50
CA GLY A 9 -5.93 7.41 0.37
C GLY A 9 -6.77 6.13 0.45
N ASN A 10 -6.16 5.05 0.94
CA ASN A 10 -6.82 3.84 1.43
C ASN A 10 -6.29 3.51 2.82
N PHE A 11 -7.00 2.67 3.58
CA PHE A 11 -6.48 2.09 4.82
C PHE A 11 -5.60 0.87 4.52
N TYR A 12 -4.41 0.88 5.13
CA TYR A 12 -3.41 -0.17 5.02
C TYR A 12 -3.17 -0.81 6.39
N ALA A 13 -3.21 -2.14 6.46
CA ALA A 13 -2.53 -2.87 7.51
C ALA A 13 -1.05 -2.99 7.13
N ILE A 14 -0.17 -2.35 7.89
CA ILE A 14 1.27 -2.32 7.66
C ILE A 14 1.95 -3.28 8.63
N ILE A 15 2.64 -4.27 8.07
CA ILE A 15 3.32 -5.34 8.80
C ILE A 15 4.81 -5.02 8.80
N GLU A 16 5.32 -4.71 10.00
CA GLU A 16 6.74 -4.47 10.25
C GLU A 16 7.47 -5.75 10.62
N GLN A 17 8.80 -5.70 10.50
CA GLN A 17 9.70 -6.73 11.00
C GLN A 17 9.40 -7.06 12.47
N GLN A 18 9.20 -8.34 12.75
CA GLN A 18 8.87 -8.89 14.06
C GLN A 18 9.29 -10.37 14.15
N GLU A 19 9.03 -11.04 15.27
CA GLU A 19 9.49 -12.41 15.52
C GLU A 19 9.05 -13.40 14.42
N ASN A 20 7.79 -13.31 14.00
CA ASN A 20 7.16 -14.19 13.00
C ASN A 20 7.18 -13.64 11.56
N TYR A 21 7.89 -12.54 11.31
CA TYR A 21 8.09 -11.95 9.97
C TYR A 21 9.39 -11.14 9.96
N ARG A 22 10.48 -11.67 9.38
CA ARG A 22 11.79 -11.00 9.48
C ARG A 22 12.05 -10.00 8.36
N ASP A 23 11.64 -10.32 7.14
CA ASP A 23 11.80 -9.45 5.96
C ASP A 23 10.90 -9.91 4.82
N LEU A 24 10.61 -9.00 3.91
CA LEU A 24 9.90 -9.30 2.66
C LEU A 24 10.62 -10.37 1.81
N GLU A 25 11.96 -10.45 1.88
CA GLU A 25 12.75 -11.45 1.17
C GLU A 25 12.41 -12.90 1.53
N GLN A 26 11.80 -13.13 2.69
CA GLN A 26 11.42 -14.47 3.15
C GLN A 26 10.08 -14.95 2.59
N LEU A 27 9.31 -14.07 1.94
CA LEU A 27 8.00 -14.40 1.41
C LEU A 27 8.04 -14.39 -0.11
N SER A 28 7.56 -15.49 -0.70
CA SER A 28 7.19 -15.52 -2.10
C SER A 28 5.94 -14.67 -2.35
N VAL A 29 5.76 -14.28 -3.62
CA VAL A 29 4.55 -13.59 -4.08
C VAL A 29 3.28 -14.38 -3.76
N ASP A 30 3.32 -15.70 -3.84
CA ASP A 30 2.15 -16.54 -3.59
C ASP A 30 1.84 -16.66 -2.10
N GLU A 31 2.86 -16.68 -1.23
CA GLU A 31 2.65 -16.58 0.22
C GLU A 31 2.04 -15.24 0.61
N ILE A 32 2.50 -14.12 0.01
CA ILE A 32 1.89 -12.81 0.22
C ILE A 32 0.42 -12.82 -0.19
N ARG A 33 0.08 -13.39 -1.35
CA ARG A 33 -1.30 -13.53 -1.84
C ARG A 33 -2.16 -14.41 -0.93
N PHE A 34 -1.59 -15.45 -0.36
CA PHE A 34 -2.29 -16.36 0.53
C PHE A 34 -2.55 -15.73 1.91
N LEU A 35 -1.53 -15.08 2.49
CA LEU A 35 -1.60 -14.54 3.85
C LEU A 35 -2.35 -13.21 3.93
N SER A 36 -2.26 -12.35 2.92
CA SER A 36 -2.81 -10.99 2.98
C SER A 36 -4.35 -10.94 3.15
N PRO A 37 -5.16 -11.77 2.46
CA PRO A 37 -6.60 -11.82 2.71
C PRO A 37 -6.94 -12.17 4.15
N ILE A 38 -6.22 -13.13 4.74
CA ILE A 38 -6.39 -13.55 6.13
C ILE A 38 -6.06 -12.38 7.05
N VAL A 39 -4.90 -11.75 6.89
CA VAL A 39 -4.53 -10.57 7.69
C VAL A 39 -5.58 -9.47 7.57
N ARG A 40 -6.03 -9.16 6.35
CA ARG A 40 -7.04 -8.12 6.11
C ARG A 40 -8.35 -8.44 6.83
N GLN A 41 -8.81 -9.68 6.76
CA GLN A 41 -10.04 -10.12 7.44
C GLN A 41 -9.89 -9.99 8.96
N GLU A 42 -8.81 -10.53 9.52
CA GLU A 42 -8.56 -10.48 10.97
C GLU A 42 -8.43 -9.04 11.48
N VAL A 43 -7.75 -8.16 10.75
CA VAL A 43 -7.63 -6.75 11.13
C VAL A 43 -9.00 -6.05 11.18
N ASN A 44 -9.83 -6.24 10.15
CA ASN A 44 -11.18 -5.67 10.12
C ASN A 44 -12.11 -6.28 11.19
N ALA A 45 -11.84 -7.50 11.67
CA ALA A 45 -12.62 -8.12 12.74
C ALA A 45 -12.31 -7.53 14.12
N ILE A 46 -11.15 -6.87 14.31
CA ILE A 46 -10.74 -6.31 15.60
C ILE A 46 -11.52 -5.03 15.93
N GLN A 47 -11.71 -4.15 14.94
CA GLN A 47 -12.47 -2.90 15.11
C GLN A 47 -12.88 -2.32 13.76
N GLU A 48 -13.79 -1.35 13.82
CA GLU A 48 -14.21 -0.58 12.66
C GLU A 48 -13.18 0.53 12.36
N PHE A 49 -12.72 0.60 11.11
CA PHE A 49 -11.85 1.67 10.62
C PHE A 49 -12.68 2.62 9.77
N LEU A 50 -12.94 3.81 10.28
CA LEU A 50 -13.72 4.84 9.60
C LEU A 50 -12.86 6.07 9.34
N HIS A 51 -12.89 6.60 8.12
CA HIS A 51 -12.22 7.85 7.83
C HIS A 51 -13.00 9.03 8.46
N PRO A 52 -12.34 9.90 9.24
CA PRO A 52 -13.01 10.96 10.01
C PRO A 52 -13.68 12.04 9.16
N GLY A 53 -13.28 12.17 7.88
CA GLY A 53 -13.85 13.15 6.95
C GLY A 53 -14.84 12.57 5.94
N ASP A 54 -14.95 11.24 5.84
CA ASP A 54 -15.84 10.59 4.86
C ASP A 54 -16.20 9.15 5.32
N PRO A 55 -17.43 8.90 5.78
CA PRO A 55 -17.83 7.59 6.27
C PRO A 55 -17.91 6.52 5.16
N LEU A 56 -17.95 6.90 3.88
CA LEU A 56 -17.88 5.95 2.76
C LEU A 56 -16.50 5.30 2.65
N ILE A 57 -15.47 5.93 3.22
CA ILE A 57 -14.12 5.38 3.31
C ILE A 57 -14.01 4.64 4.63
N ASN A 58 -14.22 3.33 4.58
CA ASN A 58 -14.16 2.45 5.73
C ASN A 58 -13.48 1.12 5.42
N GLY A 59 -13.03 0.46 6.48
CA GLY A 59 -12.38 -0.85 6.44
C GLY A 59 -10.95 -0.80 5.88
N VAL A 60 -10.12 -1.72 6.37
CA VAL A 60 -8.80 -1.96 5.80
C VAL A 60 -8.96 -2.74 4.49
N SER A 61 -8.55 -2.13 3.39
CA SER A 61 -8.64 -2.73 2.05
C SER A 61 -7.30 -3.27 1.55
N HIS A 62 -6.18 -2.75 2.06
CA HIS A 62 -4.83 -3.07 1.61
C HIS A 62 -3.96 -3.64 2.73
N VAL A 63 -3.03 -4.52 2.38
CA VAL A 63 -2.02 -5.05 3.30
C VAL A 63 -0.64 -4.76 2.73
N MET A 64 0.23 -4.14 3.54
CA MET A 64 1.60 -3.80 3.19
C MET A 64 2.57 -4.65 4.00
N TRP A 65 3.40 -5.42 3.31
CA TRP A 65 4.52 -6.15 3.89
C TRP A 65 5.80 -5.32 3.70
N THR A 66 6.41 -4.86 4.79
CA THR A 66 7.63 -4.02 4.72
C THR A 66 8.88 -4.88 4.63
N GLY A 67 9.90 -4.39 3.94
CA GLY A 67 11.18 -5.07 3.83
C GLY A 67 12.34 -4.10 3.75
N LYS A 68 13.53 -4.65 3.92
CA LYS A 68 14.77 -3.93 3.66
C LYS A 68 14.86 -3.56 2.17
N PRO A 69 15.39 -2.37 1.86
CA PRO A 69 15.66 -1.99 0.49
C PRO A 69 16.73 -2.91 -0.12
N ARG A 70 16.61 -3.20 -1.41
CA ARG A 70 17.70 -3.78 -2.22
C ARG A 70 18.49 -2.67 -2.92
N SER A 71 17.81 -1.60 -3.33
CA SER A 71 18.48 -0.42 -3.89
C SER A 71 19.24 0.34 -2.82
N PRO A 72 20.50 0.75 -3.06
CA PRO A 72 21.26 1.57 -2.10
C PRO A 72 20.69 2.98 -1.92
N THR A 73 19.81 3.42 -2.82
CA THR A 73 19.16 4.74 -2.75
C THR A 73 17.78 4.70 -2.10
N ALA A 74 17.24 3.51 -1.81
CA ALA A 74 15.93 3.35 -1.19
C ALA A 74 16.03 3.33 0.34
N ASN A 75 15.04 3.92 1.01
CA ASN A 75 14.93 3.89 2.46
C ASN A 75 14.26 2.59 2.96
N SER A 76 13.32 2.06 2.18
CA SER A 76 12.58 0.83 2.50
C SER A 76 12.02 0.21 1.22
N ARG A 77 11.57 -1.04 1.33
CA ARG A 77 10.88 -1.78 0.28
C ARG A 77 9.52 -2.26 0.78
N ASN A 78 8.57 -2.47 -0.13
CA ASN A 78 7.31 -3.11 0.21
C ASN A 78 6.78 -4.07 -0.86
N ALA A 79 5.81 -4.88 -0.44
CA ALA A 79 4.79 -5.44 -1.31
C ALA A 79 3.41 -5.09 -0.77
N VAL A 80 2.58 -4.50 -1.63
CA VAL A 80 1.18 -4.17 -1.31
C VAL A 80 0.24 -5.17 -1.97
N PHE A 81 -0.57 -5.81 -1.15
CA PHE A 81 -1.72 -6.60 -1.57
C PHE A 81 -2.99 -5.76 -1.58
N TYR A 82 -3.83 -5.92 -2.61
CA TYR A 82 -5.12 -5.25 -2.76
C TYR A 82 -6.14 -6.07 -3.55
N GLY A 83 -7.42 -5.72 -3.43
CA GLY A 83 -8.53 -6.45 -4.07
C GLY A 83 -8.58 -7.91 -3.60
N GLU A 84 -8.88 -8.84 -4.50
CA GLU A 84 -8.97 -10.27 -4.15
C GLU A 84 -7.64 -11.01 -4.24
N ARG A 85 -6.76 -10.64 -5.19
CA ARG A 85 -5.47 -11.33 -5.45
C ARG A 85 -4.36 -10.39 -5.95
N GLY A 86 -4.61 -9.08 -5.95
CA GLY A 86 -3.72 -8.09 -6.56
C GLY A 86 -2.45 -7.89 -5.74
N ILE A 87 -1.30 -7.90 -6.42
CA ILE A 87 -0.06 -7.32 -5.89
C ILE A 87 0.31 -6.13 -6.75
N ASP A 88 0.60 -5.01 -6.09
CA ASP A 88 1.10 -3.80 -6.75
C ASP A 88 2.56 -4.03 -7.19
N ARG A 89 2.82 -3.75 -8.47
CA ARG A 89 4.18 -3.82 -9.03
C ARG A 89 4.93 -2.51 -8.79
N SER A 90 4.22 -1.42 -8.58
CA SER A 90 4.82 -0.15 -8.15
C SER A 90 5.04 -0.16 -6.64
N PRO A 91 5.75 0.83 -6.08
CA PRO A 91 5.87 1.00 -4.62
C PRO A 91 4.53 1.39 -3.96
N CYS A 92 3.45 1.54 -4.74
CA CYS A 92 2.12 1.97 -4.35
C CYS A 92 2.10 3.42 -3.83
N GLY A 93 1.52 4.37 -4.57
CA GLY A 93 1.54 5.79 -4.18
C GLY A 93 0.80 6.08 -2.86
N THR A 94 -0.43 5.59 -2.74
CA THR A 94 -1.23 5.67 -1.50
C THR A 94 -0.61 4.85 -0.37
N GLY A 95 0.00 3.71 -0.70
CA GLY A 95 0.76 2.90 0.27
C GLY A 95 1.98 3.65 0.80
N THR A 96 2.73 4.32 -0.07
CA THR A 96 3.90 5.13 0.30
C THR A 96 3.49 6.32 1.17
N SER A 97 2.34 6.93 0.87
CA SER A 97 1.73 7.96 1.70
C SER A 97 1.39 7.44 3.11
N ALA A 98 0.74 6.27 3.20
CA ALA A 98 0.40 5.63 4.47
C ALA A 98 1.65 5.22 5.27
N ARG A 99 2.69 4.72 4.59
CA ARG A 99 3.99 4.38 5.18
C ARG A 99 4.69 5.60 5.75
N MET A 100 4.74 6.70 5.00
CA MET A 100 5.31 7.96 5.52
C MET A 100 4.52 8.51 6.69
N ALA A 101 3.18 8.44 6.68
CA ALA A 101 2.35 8.88 7.80
C ALA A 101 2.61 8.04 9.07
N GLN A 102 2.76 6.73 8.92
CA GLN A 102 3.13 5.82 10.01
C GLN A 102 4.51 6.19 10.58
N LEU A 103 5.53 6.34 9.73
CA LEU A 103 6.88 6.73 10.16
C LEU A 103 6.89 8.11 10.83
N ALA A 104 6.11 9.07 10.32
CA ALA A 104 5.98 10.39 10.94
C ALA A 104 5.31 10.31 12.32
N SER A 105 4.29 9.47 12.49
CA SER A 105 3.65 9.25 13.80
C SER A 105 4.60 8.64 14.84
N ARG A 106 5.65 7.95 14.39
CA ARG A 106 6.72 7.38 15.22
C ARG A 106 7.91 8.33 15.42
N GLY A 107 7.87 9.52 14.82
CA GLY A 107 8.98 10.49 14.86
C GLY A 107 10.17 10.11 13.97
N GLU A 108 10.01 9.14 13.08
CA GLU A 108 11.05 8.66 12.16
C GLU A 108 11.12 9.50 10.85
N LEU A 109 10.07 10.28 10.55
CA LEU A 109 10.04 11.27 9.48
C LEU A 109 9.43 12.58 9.96
N GLY A 110 10.05 13.70 9.59
CA GLY A 110 9.60 15.06 9.87
C GLY A 110 9.17 15.82 8.61
N ALA A 111 8.60 17.01 8.81
CA ALA A 111 8.27 17.90 7.70
C ALA A 111 9.56 18.32 6.95
N GLY A 112 9.52 18.21 5.62
CA GLY A 112 10.67 18.43 4.76
C GLY A 112 11.43 17.15 4.39
N ASP A 113 11.26 16.04 5.13
CA ASP A 113 12.03 14.82 4.86
C ASP A 113 11.54 14.10 3.62
N SER A 114 12.51 13.53 2.89
CA SER A 114 12.27 12.66 1.73
C SER A 114 12.31 11.19 2.13
N PHE A 115 11.55 10.37 1.40
CA PHE A 115 11.49 8.93 1.60
C PHE A 115 11.39 8.21 0.26
N VAL A 116 12.43 7.47 -0.11
CA VAL A 116 12.47 6.66 -1.33
C VAL A 116 11.97 5.25 -1.02
N HIS A 117 10.89 4.85 -1.69
CA HIS A 117 10.21 3.58 -1.46
C HIS A 117 10.39 2.66 -2.66
N GLU A 118 10.87 1.44 -2.40
CA GLU A 118 11.10 0.40 -3.39
C GLU A 118 9.94 -0.59 -3.45
N SER A 119 9.56 -1.00 -4.66
CA SER A 119 8.57 -2.05 -4.89
C SER A 119 9.18 -3.45 -4.81
N ILE A 120 8.34 -4.48 -4.80
CA ILE A 120 8.76 -5.88 -4.88
C ILE A 120 9.57 -6.21 -6.15
N ILE A 121 9.38 -5.45 -7.24
CA ILE A 121 10.14 -5.61 -8.51
C ILE A 121 11.28 -4.58 -8.68
N GLY A 122 11.59 -3.78 -7.66
CA GLY A 122 12.72 -2.84 -7.67
C GLY A 122 12.46 -1.45 -8.28
N SER A 123 11.23 -1.17 -8.76
CA SER A 123 10.84 0.21 -9.12
C SER A 123 10.81 1.12 -7.88
N LEU A 124 11.02 2.43 -8.07
CA LEU A 124 11.17 3.42 -7.00
C LEU A 124 10.16 4.56 -7.13
N PHE A 125 9.66 5.03 -6.00
CA PHE A 125 8.95 6.30 -5.85
C PHE A 125 9.68 7.15 -4.81
N THR A 126 9.67 8.48 -5.01
CA THR A 126 10.18 9.44 -4.04
C THR A 126 9.00 10.12 -3.37
N GLY A 127 8.83 9.86 -2.08
CA GLY A 127 7.92 10.57 -1.20
C GLY A 127 8.59 11.76 -0.53
N ARG A 128 7.81 12.78 -0.15
CA ARG A 128 8.23 13.82 0.78
C ARG A 128 7.09 14.17 1.73
N VAL A 129 7.42 14.39 3.00
CA VAL A 129 6.49 14.99 3.97
C VAL A 129 6.46 16.50 3.71
N LYS A 130 5.46 17.01 2.98
CA LYS A 130 5.38 18.44 2.68
C LYS A 130 5.20 19.27 3.95
N GLN A 131 4.29 18.84 4.82
CA GLN A 131 4.00 19.45 6.11
C GLN A 131 3.21 18.49 6.99
N GLN A 132 3.17 18.76 8.30
CA GLN A 132 2.23 18.10 9.20
C GLN A 132 0.80 18.57 8.93
N ALA A 133 -0.17 17.71 9.20
CA ALA A 133 -1.59 18.01 9.06
C ALA A 133 -2.40 17.29 10.14
N SER A 134 -3.68 17.62 10.23
CA SER A 134 -4.62 16.90 11.10
C SER A 134 -5.98 16.81 10.43
N ILE A 135 -6.68 15.69 10.64
CA ILE A 135 -8.08 15.50 10.25
C ILE A 135 -8.88 15.20 11.52
N GLY A 136 -9.66 16.18 11.96
CA GLY A 136 -10.29 16.12 13.28
C GLY A 136 -9.25 16.03 14.39
N LYS A 137 -9.30 14.96 15.18
CA LYS A 137 -8.34 14.68 16.27
C LYS A 137 -7.12 13.85 15.83
N GLN A 138 -7.13 13.32 14.61
CA GLN A 138 -6.06 12.48 14.09
C GLN A 138 -4.94 13.36 13.52
N GLN A 139 -3.72 13.16 13.98
CA GLN A 139 -2.53 13.77 13.40
C GLN A 139 -2.10 12.99 12.15
N GLY A 140 -1.48 13.69 11.20
CA GLY A 140 -0.99 13.10 9.98
C GLY A 140 -0.06 14.05 9.23
N ILE A 141 0.07 13.82 7.93
CA ILE A 141 0.94 14.59 7.05
C ILE A 141 0.22 14.93 5.76
N VAL A 142 0.71 15.96 5.07
CA VAL A 142 0.47 16.13 3.63
C VAL A 142 1.65 15.50 2.89
N PRO A 143 1.50 14.31 2.29
CA PRO A 143 2.56 13.69 1.50
C PRO A 143 2.56 14.23 0.07
N THR A 144 3.72 14.20 -0.57
CA THR A 144 3.85 14.26 -2.03
C THR A 144 4.53 13.00 -2.52
N ILE A 145 4.07 12.44 -3.63
CA ILE A 145 4.65 11.24 -4.25
C ILE A 145 5.09 11.59 -5.66
N GLU A 146 6.35 11.27 -5.97
CA GLU A 146 6.93 11.40 -7.29
C GLU A 146 7.27 10.01 -7.85
N GLY A 147 6.93 9.83 -9.12
CA GLY A 147 7.25 8.65 -9.92
C GLY A 147 7.17 9.03 -11.40
N TRP A 148 7.33 8.04 -12.27
CA TRP A 148 7.19 8.23 -13.70
C TRP A 148 6.30 7.14 -14.32
N ALA A 149 5.74 7.44 -15.48
CA ALA A 149 4.95 6.51 -16.27
C ALA A 149 5.39 6.60 -17.74
N GLN A 150 5.19 5.50 -18.47
CA GLN A 150 5.43 5.44 -19.91
C GLN A 150 4.16 5.01 -20.64
N VAL A 151 3.96 5.55 -21.84
CA VAL A 151 2.91 5.09 -22.74
C VAL A 151 3.30 3.71 -23.26
N THR A 152 2.52 2.70 -22.93
CA THR A 152 2.77 1.30 -23.34
C THR A 152 1.97 0.88 -24.57
N GLY A 153 0.95 1.66 -24.96
CA GLY A 153 0.15 1.39 -26.14
C GLY A 153 -1.03 2.34 -26.29
N LYS A 154 -1.66 2.29 -27.46
CA LYS A 154 -2.95 2.91 -27.74
C LYS A 154 -3.90 1.78 -28.16
N ASN A 155 -4.95 1.57 -27.38
CA ASN A 155 -5.86 0.45 -27.56
C ASN A 155 -7.26 0.94 -27.93
N GLU A 156 -7.94 0.18 -28.79
CA GLU A 156 -9.39 0.27 -29.01
C GLU A 156 -10.01 -1.04 -28.53
N ILE A 157 -10.85 -0.98 -27.49
CA ILE A 157 -11.52 -2.14 -26.91
C ILE A 157 -12.97 -2.13 -27.40
N ILE A 158 -13.39 -3.18 -28.09
CA ILE A 158 -14.74 -3.33 -28.63
C ILE A 158 -15.43 -4.48 -27.88
N ILE A 159 -16.62 -4.23 -27.34
CA ILE A 159 -17.41 -5.20 -26.60
C ILE A 159 -18.71 -5.47 -27.38
N ASP A 160 -18.86 -6.68 -27.91
CA ASP A 160 -20.08 -7.13 -28.58
C ASP A 160 -21.01 -7.79 -27.55
N THR A 161 -22.26 -7.34 -27.46
CA THR A 161 -23.25 -7.91 -26.53
C THR A 161 -23.61 -9.37 -26.83
N ARG A 162 -23.20 -9.90 -27.99
CA ARG A 162 -23.36 -11.32 -28.36
C ARG A 162 -22.19 -12.20 -27.90
N ASP A 163 -21.07 -11.61 -27.47
CA ASP A 163 -19.92 -12.36 -26.95
C ASP A 163 -20.26 -12.92 -25.55
N PRO A 164 -20.25 -14.25 -25.34
CA PRO A 164 -20.51 -14.83 -24.02
C PRO A 164 -19.48 -14.42 -22.96
N TYR A 165 -18.34 -13.85 -23.35
CA TYR A 165 -17.26 -13.39 -22.47
C TYR A 165 -17.13 -11.86 -22.43
N ALA A 166 -18.13 -11.11 -22.90
CA ALA A 166 -18.14 -9.64 -22.96
C ALA A 166 -17.80 -8.94 -21.62
N HIS A 167 -18.04 -9.59 -20.49
CA HIS A 167 -17.79 -9.07 -19.15
C HIS A 167 -16.49 -9.58 -18.51
N GLY A 168 -15.70 -10.35 -19.26
CA GLY A 168 -14.53 -11.05 -18.76
C GLY A 168 -14.89 -12.23 -17.86
N PHE A 169 -13.86 -12.98 -17.45
CA PHE A 169 -13.99 -14.08 -16.51
C PHE A 169 -12.67 -14.26 -15.75
N LEU A 170 -12.74 -14.94 -14.62
CA LEU A 170 -11.58 -15.34 -13.84
C LEU A 170 -11.60 -16.85 -13.67
N LEU A 171 -10.52 -17.52 -14.07
CA LEU A 171 -10.28 -18.92 -13.72
C LEU A 171 -9.54 -18.90 -12.38
N SER A 172 -10.31 -18.84 -11.30
CA SER A 172 -9.79 -18.70 -9.93
C SER A 172 -9.28 -20.01 -9.36
#